data_AF-A0A350U995-F1
#
_entry.id   AF-A0A350U995-F1
#
_cell.length_a   1.000
_cell.length_b   1.000
_cell.length_c   1.000
_cell.angle_alpha   90.00
_cell.angle_beta   90.00
_cell.angle_gamma   90.00
#
_symmetry.space_group_name_H-M   'P 1'
#
loop_
_entity.id
_entity.type
_entity.pdbx_description
1 polymer ?
#
loop_
_entity_poly.entity_id
_entity_poly.type
_entity_poly.pdbx_seq_one_letter_code
_entity_poly.pdbx_strand_id
1 'polypeptide(L)'
;MKKTIVFITDCIDVAYNELRGVVISQLRKLGDSIEVEIEPVAPVKPFSILNGNFVLRLLADIYPEGTIFSVILNPMKERPARLIGKTKKKQLYFMGANTGVFEWFFRDFEINELYELYDPGFVAFGGKYVHAPVIAQIASGQQLNLIGKKFDADNLTRLDIADGTIVHIDNFGVAKFTGVLPNMNEGDKNSNI
;
A
#
# COMPACT_ATOMS: atom_id res chain seq x y z
N MET A 1 10.44 15.48 -12.16
CA MET A 1 9.10 15.62 -11.54
C MET A 1 9.20 15.04 -10.15
N LYS A 2 8.82 15.81 -9.13
CA LYS A 2 8.86 15.38 -7.73
C LYS A 2 7.93 14.17 -7.53
N LYS A 3 8.40 13.13 -6.86
CA LYS A 3 7.60 11.91 -6.59
C LYS A 3 6.84 12.05 -5.28
N THR A 4 5.58 11.64 -5.25
CA THR A 4 4.78 11.56 -4.03
C THR A 4 4.85 10.16 -3.43
N ILE A 5 5.10 10.08 -2.13
CA ILE A 5 5.16 8.85 -1.34
C ILE A 5 4.05 8.88 -0.30
N VAL A 6 3.22 7.85 -0.28
CA VAL A 6 2.13 7.67 0.67
C VAL A 6 2.39 6.41 1.48
N PHE A 7 2.47 6.55 2.81
CA PHE A 7 2.54 5.41 3.72
C PHE A 7 1.15 5.02 4.19
N ILE A 8 0.75 3.78 3.90
CA ILE A 8 -0.50 3.17 4.34
C ILE A 8 -0.16 2.10 5.37
N THR A 9 -0.49 2.35 6.64
CA THR A 9 -0.05 1.48 7.75
C THR A 9 -0.91 1.64 8.99
N ASP A 10 -0.88 0.64 9.87
CA ASP A 10 -1.36 0.70 11.24
C ASP A 10 -0.29 1.16 12.26
N CYS A 11 0.96 1.33 11.84
CA CYS A 11 2.07 1.82 12.65
C CYS A 11 2.13 3.36 12.64
N ILE A 12 1.22 4.01 13.36
CA ILE A 12 0.99 5.46 13.29
C ILE A 12 1.73 6.30 14.35
N ASP A 13 2.49 5.65 15.24
CA ASP A 13 3.24 6.31 16.30
C ASP A 13 4.64 6.75 15.81
N VAL A 14 5.64 6.73 16.71
CA VAL A 14 7.04 7.02 16.36
C VAL A 14 7.55 6.18 15.18
N ALA A 15 6.98 4.99 14.95
CA ALA A 15 7.32 4.13 13.84
C ALA A 15 7.18 4.85 12.48
N TYR A 16 6.12 5.64 12.27
CA TYR A 16 5.95 6.41 11.05
C TYR A 16 7.05 7.47 10.87
N ASN A 17 7.43 8.17 11.94
CA ASN A 17 8.53 9.13 11.89
C ASN A 17 9.85 8.47 11.53
N GLU A 18 10.11 7.26 12.05
CA GLU A 18 11.29 6.48 11.66
C GLU A 18 11.27 6.13 10.17
N LEU A 19 10.15 5.64 9.63
CA LEU A 19 10.01 5.33 8.22
C LEU A 19 10.34 6.53 7.33
N ARG A 20 9.75 7.69 7.65
CA ARG A 20 9.98 8.95 6.94
C ARG A 20 11.45 9.37 7.01
N GLY A 21 12.05 9.29 8.20
CA GLY A 21 13.46 9.62 8.43
C GLY A 21 14.40 8.72 7.64
N VAL A 22 14.12 7.42 7.55
CA VAL A 22 14.90 6.47 6.76
C VAL A 22 14.80 6.80 5.27
N VAL A 23 13.61 7.05 4.71
CA VAL A 23 13.48 7.43 3.29
C VAL A 23 14.35 8.66 2.98
N ILE A 24 14.22 9.72 3.77
CA ILE A 24 14.99 10.96 3.56
C ILE A 24 16.50 10.69 3.67
N SER A 25 16.93 9.93 4.67
CA SER A 25 18.35 9.60 4.86
C SER A 25 18.91 8.77 3.71
N GLN A 26 18.13 7.81 3.17
CA GLN A 26 18.56 6.97 2.05
C GLN A 26 18.59 7.75 0.75
N LEU A 27 17.62 8.64 0.49
CA LEU A 27 17.61 9.50 -0.68
C LEU A 27 18.85 10.40 -0.74
N ARG A 28 19.25 11.01 0.39
CA ARG A 28 20.48 11.82 0.48
C ARG A 28 21.75 11.01 0.12
N LYS A 29 21.79 9.72 0.44
CA LYS A 29 22.91 8.85 0.05
C LYS A 29 22.90 8.52 -1.44
N LEU A 30 21.72 8.48 -2.06
CA LEU A 30 21.56 8.20 -3.48
C LEU A 30 21.79 9.44 -4.36
N GLY A 31 21.59 10.64 -3.81
CA GLY A 31 21.94 11.91 -4.43
C GLY A 31 21.09 13.09 -3.93
N ASP A 32 21.71 14.26 -3.81
CA ASP A 32 21.06 15.46 -3.24
C ASP A 32 20.01 16.11 -4.15
N SER A 33 19.93 15.71 -5.43
CA SER A 33 18.96 16.25 -6.40
C SER A 33 17.61 15.51 -6.42
N ILE A 34 17.44 14.46 -5.60
CA ILE A 34 16.20 13.67 -5.59
C ILE A 34 15.20 14.31 -4.64
N GLU A 35 14.22 15.00 -5.22
CA GLU A 35 13.13 15.60 -4.47
C GLU A 35 11.91 14.67 -4.42
N VAL A 36 11.41 14.47 -3.19
CA VAL A 36 10.17 13.71 -2.93
C VAL A 36 9.23 14.50 -2.04
N GLU A 37 7.95 14.22 -2.16
CA GLU A 37 6.91 14.63 -1.22
C GLU A 37 6.47 13.41 -0.42
N ILE A 38 6.55 13.48 0.90
CA ILE A 38 6.10 12.41 1.78
C ILE A 38 4.87 12.92 2.51
N GLU A 39 3.73 12.35 2.15
CA GLU A 39 2.44 12.66 2.77
C GLU A 39 2.41 12.26 4.25
N PRO A 40 1.54 12.89 5.06
CA PRO A 40 1.14 12.35 6.35
C PRO A 40 0.73 10.88 6.22
N VAL A 41 0.87 10.13 7.31
CA VAL A 41 0.45 8.72 7.33
C VAL A 41 -1.03 8.60 6.96
N ALA A 42 -1.34 7.66 6.07
CA ALA A 42 -2.69 7.20 5.82
C ALA A 42 -2.97 6.03 6.78
N PRO A 43 -3.68 6.27 7.90
CA PRO A 43 -3.85 5.26 8.93
C PRO A 43 -4.81 4.17 8.47
N VAL A 44 -4.49 2.93 8.85
CA VAL A 44 -5.37 1.76 8.69
C VAL A 44 -5.79 1.27 10.07
N LYS A 45 -6.98 0.69 10.18
CA LYS A 45 -7.38 -0.01 11.40
C LYS A 45 -6.35 -1.10 11.75
N PRO A 46 -5.86 -1.18 13.01
CA PRO A 46 -4.84 -2.15 13.40
C PRO A 46 -5.12 -3.55 12.88
N PHE A 47 -4.13 -4.15 12.23
CA PHE A 47 -4.14 -5.51 11.71
C PHE A 47 -5.19 -5.80 10.60
N SER A 48 -5.94 -4.80 10.12
CA SER A 48 -7.07 -5.03 9.22
C SER A 48 -6.67 -4.97 7.75
N ILE A 49 -6.40 -6.13 7.14
CA ILE A 49 -6.12 -6.23 5.69
C ILE A 49 -7.27 -5.66 4.85
N LEU A 50 -8.52 -5.95 5.23
CA LEU A 50 -9.71 -5.44 4.56
C LEU A 50 -9.78 -3.91 4.54
N ASN A 51 -9.51 -3.26 5.68
CA ASN A 51 -9.46 -1.80 5.73
C ASN A 51 -8.27 -1.24 4.94
N GLY A 52 -7.11 -1.90 4.97
CA GLY A 52 -5.94 -1.51 4.17
C GLY A 52 -6.21 -1.60 2.66
N ASN A 53 -6.93 -2.63 2.23
CA ASN A 53 -7.36 -2.83 0.85
C ASN A 53 -8.28 -1.70 0.37
N PHE A 54 -9.27 -1.34 1.19
CA PHE A 54 -10.15 -0.19 0.95
C PHE A 54 -9.36 1.13 0.87
N VAL A 55 -8.52 1.42 1.86
CA VAL A 55 -7.74 2.68 1.91
C VAL A 55 -6.81 2.79 0.71
N LEU A 56 -6.06 1.74 0.38
CA LEU A 56 -5.16 1.73 -0.78
C LEU A 56 -5.92 2.03 -2.08
N ARG A 57 -7.02 1.32 -2.34
CA ARG A 57 -7.80 1.53 -3.56
C ARG A 57 -8.33 2.95 -3.63
N LEU A 58 -8.90 3.47 -2.54
CA LEU A 58 -9.47 4.82 -2.49
C LEU A 58 -8.39 5.88 -2.78
N LEU A 59 -7.22 5.76 -2.14
CA LEU A 59 -6.15 6.72 -2.35
C LEU A 59 -5.54 6.59 -3.75
N ALA A 60 -5.40 5.39 -4.30
CA ALA A 60 -4.91 5.18 -5.66
C ALA A 60 -5.78 5.86 -6.73
N ASP A 61 -7.09 5.94 -6.50
CA ASP A 61 -8.04 6.62 -7.38
C ASP A 61 -7.81 8.15 -7.41
N ILE A 62 -7.48 8.72 -6.25
CA ILE A 62 -7.35 10.17 -6.06
C ILE A 62 -5.93 10.67 -6.39
N TYR A 63 -4.89 10.00 -5.91
CA TYR A 63 -3.50 10.47 -6.00
C TYR A 63 -2.97 10.52 -7.43
N PRO A 64 -2.08 11.45 -7.78
CA PRO A 64 -1.61 11.63 -9.16
C PRO A 64 -0.80 10.45 -9.70
N GLU A 65 -0.61 10.44 -11.02
CA GLU A 65 0.22 9.47 -11.73
C GLU A 65 1.63 9.36 -11.12
N GLY A 66 2.14 8.14 -11.02
CA GLY A 66 3.50 7.89 -10.55
C GLY A 66 3.70 8.00 -9.04
N THR A 67 2.63 8.15 -8.26
CA THR A 67 2.65 8.06 -6.79
C THR A 67 3.16 6.69 -6.34
N ILE A 68 3.91 6.68 -5.24
CA ILE A 68 4.48 5.48 -4.62
C ILE A 68 3.72 5.16 -3.33
N PHE A 69 2.99 4.04 -3.31
CA PHE A 69 2.30 3.54 -2.13
C PHE A 69 3.17 2.53 -1.37
N SER A 70 3.56 2.89 -0.14
CA SER A 70 4.23 1.99 0.81
C SER A 70 3.22 1.42 1.78
N VAL A 71 2.81 0.18 1.57
CA VAL A 71 1.81 -0.52 2.37
C VAL A 71 2.52 -1.39 3.40
N ILE A 72 2.48 -0.98 4.66
CA ILE A 72 3.11 -1.68 5.79
C ILE A 72 1.99 -2.22 6.67
N LEU A 73 1.54 -3.41 6.32
CA LEU A 73 0.44 -4.09 7.01
C LEU A 73 0.62 -5.61 6.85
N ASN A 74 1.12 -6.27 7.90
CA ASN A 74 1.30 -7.72 7.92
C ASN A 74 0.96 -8.28 9.31
N PRO A 75 -0.30 -8.66 9.55
CA PRO A 75 -0.72 -9.29 10.80
C PRO A 75 -0.43 -10.80 10.84
N MET A 76 0.08 -11.39 9.75
CA MET A 76 0.27 -12.83 9.62
C MET A 76 1.48 -13.29 10.46
N LYS A 77 1.39 -14.52 10.99
CA LYS A 77 2.54 -15.19 11.64
C LYS A 77 3.61 -15.54 10.62
N GLU A 78 3.17 -15.92 9.43
CA GLU A 78 4.03 -16.26 8.31
C GLU A 78 4.57 -15.00 7.61
N ARG A 79 5.62 -15.17 6.83
CA ARG A 79 6.26 -14.11 6.06
C ARG A 79 5.83 -14.23 4.59
N PRO A 80 4.73 -13.58 4.19
CA PRO A 80 4.35 -13.53 2.78
C PRO A 80 5.43 -12.79 1.97
N ALA A 81 5.48 -13.08 0.67
CA ALA A 81 6.32 -12.37 -0.28
C ALA A 81 6.15 -10.85 -0.13
N ARG A 82 7.26 -10.10 -0.15
CA ARG A 82 7.22 -8.64 -0.23
C ARG A 82 7.19 -8.24 -1.69
N LEU A 83 6.05 -7.75 -2.13
CA LEU A 83 5.83 -7.34 -3.50
C LEU A 83 6.29 -5.90 -3.71
N ILE A 84 6.90 -5.66 -4.86
CA ILE A 84 7.12 -4.34 -5.44
C ILE A 84 6.63 -4.37 -6.88
N GLY A 85 6.13 -3.25 -7.36
CA GLY A 85 5.61 -3.22 -8.71
C GLY A 85 5.13 -1.87 -9.18
N LYS A 86 4.56 -1.89 -10.38
CA LYS A 86 3.98 -0.74 -11.04
C LYS A 86 2.67 -1.13 -11.71
N THR A 87 1.67 -0.26 -11.66
CA THR A 87 0.39 -0.45 -12.34
C THR A 87 0.43 0.03 -13.79
N LYS A 88 -0.49 -0.45 -14.62
CA LYS A 88 -0.69 0.05 -15.99
C LYS A 88 -1.43 1.38 -15.99
N LYS A 89 -2.46 1.51 -15.15
CA LYS A 89 -3.19 2.77 -15.01
C LYS A 89 -2.48 3.67 -14.02
N LYS A 90 -2.31 4.94 -14.38
CA LYS A 90 -1.66 5.98 -13.55
C LYS A 90 -0.22 5.62 -13.12
N GLN A 91 0.41 4.61 -13.73
CA GLN A 91 1.83 4.29 -13.52
C GLN A 91 2.25 4.28 -12.04
N LEU A 92 1.35 3.84 -11.15
CA LEU A 92 1.50 3.92 -9.70
C LEU A 92 2.48 2.85 -9.26
N TYR A 93 3.39 3.22 -8.36
CA TYR A 93 4.29 2.27 -7.74
C TYR A 93 3.69 1.77 -6.44
N PHE A 94 3.98 0.52 -6.08
CA PHE A 94 3.57 -0.03 -4.80
C PHE A 94 4.67 -0.90 -4.20
N MET A 95 4.65 -0.98 -2.88
CA MET A 95 5.41 -1.95 -2.11
C MET A 95 4.57 -2.44 -0.93
N GLY A 96 4.57 -3.74 -0.66
CA GLY A 96 3.92 -4.29 0.53
C GLY A 96 3.95 -5.79 0.58
N ALA A 97 3.45 -6.35 1.67
CA ALA A 97 3.33 -7.80 1.84
C ALA A 97 2.18 -8.38 1.00
N ASN A 98 2.35 -9.58 0.44
CA ASN A 98 1.31 -10.33 -0.29
C ASN A 98 0.24 -10.91 0.66
N THR A 99 -0.48 -10.04 1.36
CA THR A 99 -1.50 -10.40 2.37
C THR A 99 -2.93 -10.38 1.83
N GLY A 100 -3.11 -10.01 0.56
CA GLY A 100 -4.40 -9.69 -0.03
C GLY A 100 -4.74 -8.19 -0.01
N VAL A 101 -3.93 -7.36 0.67
CA VAL A 101 -4.14 -5.91 0.73
C VAL A 101 -4.17 -5.22 -0.63
N PHE A 102 -3.63 -5.85 -1.69
CA PHE A 102 -3.61 -5.31 -3.04
C PHE A 102 -4.79 -5.74 -3.93
N GLU A 103 -5.74 -6.55 -3.44
CA GLU A 103 -6.79 -7.16 -4.28
C GLU A 103 -7.56 -6.14 -5.14
N TRP A 104 -8.26 -5.18 -4.54
CA TRP A 104 -8.98 -4.15 -5.30
C TRP A 104 -8.07 -3.19 -6.06
N PHE A 105 -6.86 -2.96 -5.56
CA PHE A 105 -5.88 -2.14 -6.26
C PHE A 105 -5.49 -2.76 -7.60
N PHE A 106 -5.23 -4.07 -7.64
CA PHE A 106 -4.88 -4.75 -8.89
C PHE A 106 -6.09 -4.94 -9.81
N ARG A 107 -7.29 -5.15 -9.26
CA ARG A 107 -8.55 -5.17 -10.02
C ARG A 107 -8.74 -3.87 -10.80
N ASP A 108 -8.56 -2.72 -10.15
CA ASP A 108 -8.93 -1.42 -10.72
C ASP A 108 -7.79 -0.81 -11.56
N PHE A 109 -6.52 -0.97 -11.15
CA PHE A 109 -5.38 -0.28 -11.77
C PHE A 109 -4.54 -1.15 -12.71
N GLU A 110 -4.76 -2.47 -12.71
CA GLU A 110 -4.05 -3.48 -13.50
C GLU A 110 -2.53 -3.51 -13.27
N ILE A 111 -1.95 -4.71 -13.21
CA ILE A 111 -0.53 -4.89 -12.97
C ILE A 111 0.25 -4.69 -14.29
N ASN A 112 1.25 -3.79 -14.28
CA ASN A 112 2.22 -3.66 -15.38
C ASN A 112 3.51 -4.41 -15.07
N GLU A 113 4.02 -4.23 -13.86
CA GLU A 113 5.25 -4.82 -13.36
C GLU A 113 5.01 -5.40 -11.97
N LEU A 114 5.55 -6.60 -11.71
CA LEU A 114 5.41 -7.30 -10.44
C LEU A 114 6.64 -8.12 -10.11
N TYR A 115 7.22 -7.84 -8.96
CA TYR A 115 8.42 -8.50 -8.47
C TYR A 115 8.28 -8.82 -6.98
N GLU A 116 8.91 -9.91 -6.56
CA GLU A 116 9.20 -10.19 -5.17
C GLU A 116 10.58 -9.61 -4.85
N LEU A 117 10.63 -8.78 -3.82
CA LEU A 117 11.85 -8.18 -3.33
C LEU A 117 12.89 -9.25 -2.98
N TYR A 118 14.17 -8.99 -3.24
CA TYR A 118 15.27 -9.77 -2.63
C TYR A 118 15.29 -9.52 -1.11
N ASP A 119 14.57 -10.35 -0.36
CA ASP A 119 14.39 -10.19 1.09
C ASP A 119 15.65 -10.62 1.87
N PRO A 120 16.21 -9.76 2.75
CA PRO A 120 17.31 -10.16 3.64
C PRO A 120 16.93 -11.16 4.74
N GLY A 121 15.65 -11.56 4.84
CA GLY A 121 15.16 -12.48 5.85
C GLY A 121 14.66 -11.76 7.10
N PHE A 122 14.87 -12.36 8.28
CA PHE A 122 14.36 -11.77 9.52
C PHE A 122 15.12 -10.52 9.92
N VAL A 123 14.39 -9.40 9.96
CA VAL A 123 14.82 -8.14 10.57
C VAL A 123 13.72 -7.66 11.51
N ALA A 124 14.14 -7.08 12.64
CA ALA A 124 13.23 -6.36 13.51
C ALA A 124 12.66 -5.16 12.74
N PHE A 125 11.35 -4.90 12.85
CA PHE A 125 10.64 -3.83 12.14
C PHE A 125 10.97 -3.72 10.63
N GLY A 126 10.46 -4.69 9.84
CA GLY A 126 10.67 -4.73 8.39
C GLY A 126 10.28 -3.45 7.64
N GLY A 127 9.32 -2.67 8.15
CA GLY A 127 9.00 -1.36 7.61
C GLY A 127 10.23 -0.44 7.53
N LYS A 128 10.97 -0.32 8.64
CA LYS A 128 12.16 0.54 8.74
C LYS A 128 13.34 0.02 7.95
N TYR A 129 13.65 -1.27 8.08
CA TYR A 129 14.90 -1.83 7.54
C TYR A 129 14.78 -2.37 6.12
N VAL A 130 13.56 -2.51 5.60
CA VAL A 130 13.33 -3.03 4.25
C VAL A 130 12.44 -2.11 3.43
N HIS A 131 11.24 -1.75 3.92
CA HIS A 131 10.31 -0.97 3.11
C HIS A 131 10.84 0.44 2.82
N ALA A 132 11.23 1.20 3.86
CA ALA A 132 11.70 2.57 3.67
C ALA A 132 12.94 2.69 2.73
N PRO A 133 13.98 1.84 2.83
CA PRO A 133 15.09 1.85 1.88
C PRO A 133 14.68 1.53 0.44
N VAL A 134 13.79 0.56 0.24
CA VAL A 134 13.32 0.18 -1.11
C VAL A 134 12.46 1.29 -1.71
N ILE A 135 11.61 1.94 -0.92
CA ILE A 135 10.85 3.12 -1.36
C ILE A 135 11.78 4.24 -1.82
N ALA A 136 12.90 4.47 -1.12
CA ALA A 136 13.90 5.44 -1.56
C ALA A 136 14.54 5.07 -2.91
N GLN A 137 14.84 3.78 -3.13
CA GLN A 137 15.35 3.28 -4.43
C GLN A 137 14.33 3.45 -5.56
N ILE A 138 13.06 3.14 -5.30
CA ILE A 138 11.98 3.33 -6.28
C ILE A 138 11.84 4.83 -6.61
N ALA A 139 11.87 5.69 -5.59
CA ALA A 139 11.76 7.13 -5.74
C ALA A 139 12.95 7.76 -6.47
N SER A 140 14.15 7.18 -6.37
CA SER A 140 15.33 7.60 -7.13
C SER A 140 15.31 7.18 -8.60
N GLY A 141 14.30 6.38 -9.01
CA GLY A 141 14.15 5.90 -10.38
C GLY A 141 14.88 4.59 -10.66
N GLN A 142 15.32 3.86 -9.64
CA GLN A 142 15.91 2.54 -9.83
C GLN A 142 14.90 1.57 -10.47
N GLN A 143 15.37 0.76 -11.43
CA GLN A 143 14.54 -0.22 -12.12
C GLN A 143 14.14 -1.35 -11.17
N LEU A 144 12.86 -1.73 -11.17
CA LEU A 144 12.29 -2.70 -10.22
C LEU A 144 12.90 -4.10 -10.37
N ASN A 145 13.26 -4.50 -11.59
CA ASN A 145 13.93 -5.77 -11.89
C ASN A 145 15.34 -5.90 -11.29
N LEU A 146 15.96 -4.79 -10.84
CA LEU A 146 17.24 -4.80 -10.13
C LEU A 146 17.05 -4.96 -8.61
N ILE A 147 15.84 -4.72 -8.11
CA ILE A 147 15.51 -4.71 -6.68
C ILE A 147 14.82 -6.03 -6.26
N GLY A 148 14.17 -6.72 -7.21
CA GLY A 148 13.49 -7.98 -6.98
C GLY A 148 13.54 -8.93 -8.17
N LYS A 149 13.08 -10.17 -7.93
CA LYS A 149 12.86 -11.18 -8.97
C LYS A 149 11.41 -11.14 -9.44
N LYS A 150 11.16 -11.50 -10.71
CA LYS A 150 9.79 -11.50 -11.26
C LYS A 150 8.88 -12.40 -10.41
N PHE A 151 7.69 -11.90 -10.09
CA PHE A 151 6.70 -12.65 -9.32
C PHE A 151 5.50 -12.99 -10.21
N ASP A 152 5.01 -14.21 -10.04
CA ASP A 152 3.88 -14.72 -10.81
C ASP A 152 2.56 -14.23 -10.19
N ALA A 153 1.73 -13.56 -11.01
CA ALA A 153 0.48 -12.97 -10.56
C ALA A 153 -0.55 -14.03 -10.10
N ASP A 154 -0.39 -15.28 -10.52
CA ASP A 154 -1.24 -16.39 -10.09
C ASP A 154 -1.01 -16.76 -8.62
N ASN A 155 0.13 -16.36 -8.04
CA ASN A 155 0.45 -16.56 -6.62
C ASN A 155 0.03 -15.38 -5.72
N LEU A 156 -0.75 -14.43 -6.23
CA LEU A 156 -1.28 -13.34 -5.43
C LEU A 156 -2.32 -13.83 -4.44
N THR A 157 -2.19 -13.42 -3.18
CA THR A 157 -3.21 -13.67 -2.16
C THR A 157 -4.46 -12.87 -2.52
N ARG A 158 -5.60 -13.56 -2.60
CA ARG A 158 -6.90 -12.97 -2.91
C ARG A 158 -7.71 -12.75 -1.63
N LEU A 159 -8.52 -11.70 -1.63
CA LEU A 159 -9.53 -11.50 -0.60
C LEU A 159 -10.90 -11.85 -1.18
N ASP A 160 -11.55 -12.86 -0.61
CA ASP A 160 -12.96 -13.13 -0.87
C ASP A 160 -13.79 -12.30 0.12
N ILE A 161 -14.48 -11.29 -0.38
CA ILE A 161 -15.23 -10.32 0.43
C ILE A 161 -16.70 -10.45 0.05
N ALA A 162 -17.49 -10.99 0.97
CA ALA A 162 -18.92 -11.21 0.76
C ALA A 162 -19.68 -9.89 0.55
N ASP A 163 -20.78 -9.93 -0.21
CA ASP A 163 -21.72 -8.83 -0.36
C ASP A 163 -22.28 -8.38 1.00
N GLY A 164 -22.51 -7.07 1.13
CA GLY A 164 -22.96 -6.41 2.35
C GLY A 164 -21.87 -6.23 3.41
N THR A 165 -20.62 -6.63 3.15
CA THR A 165 -19.53 -6.47 4.13
C THR A 165 -19.18 -5.00 4.30
N ILE A 166 -19.32 -4.48 5.53
CA ILE A 166 -18.85 -3.13 5.88
C ILE A 166 -17.33 -3.15 6.02
N VAL A 167 -16.63 -2.41 5.16
CA VAL A 167 -15.15 -2.36 5.15
C VAL A 167 -14.60 -1.12 5.84
N HIS A 168 -15.41 -0.08 5.97
CA HIS A 168 -15.04 1.16 6.63
C HIS A 168 -16.29 1.89 7.14
N ILE A 169 -16.15 2.60 8.25
CA ILE A 169 -17.15 3.58 8.71
C ILE A 169 -16.35 4.85 8.93
N ASP A 170 -16.71 5.91 8.21
CA ASP A 170 -16.02 7.19 8.36
C ASP A 170 -16.49 7.95 9.61
N ASN A 171 -15.77 9.02 9.95
CA ASN A 171 -16.08 9.84 11.13
C ASN A 171 -17.39 10.64 10.99
N PHE A 172 -17.99 10.71 9.79
CA PHE A 172 -19.33 11.26 9.59
C PHE A 172 -20.43 10.23 9.87
N GLY A 173 -20.05 8.99 10.17
CA GLY A 173 -20.92 7.86 10.43
C GLY A 173 -21.39 7.15 9.15
N VAL A 174 -20.73 7.35 8.01
CA VAL A 174 -21.11 6.70 6.75
C VAL A 174 -20.43 5.34 6.64
N ALA A 175 -21.23 4.28 6.53
CA ALA A 175 -20.75 2.93 6.27
C ALA A 175 -20.40 2.74 4.79
N LYS A 176 -19.21 2.22 4.52
CA LYS A 176 -18.74 1.78 3.21
C LYS A 176 -18.82 0.27 3.13
N PHE A 177 -19.52 -0.26 2.14
CA PHE A 177 -19.80 -1.69 2.03
C PHE A 177 -19.65 -2.21 0.61
N THR A 178 -19.42 -3.51 0.46
CA THR A 178 -19.35 -4.21 -0.83
C THR A 178 -20.72 -4.66 -1.33
N GLY A 179 -20.95 -4.64 -2.63
CA GLY A 179 -22.10 -5.31 -3.25
C GLY A 179 -23.44 -4.72 -2.83
N VAL A 180 -24.36 -5.54 -2.31
CA VAL A 180 -25.70 -5.10 -1.88
C VAL A 180 -25.84 -5.25 -0.37
N LEU A 181 -26.28 -4.19 0.31
CA LEU A 181 -26.62 -4.23 1.74
C LEU A 181 -28.12 -4.48 1.90
N PRO A 182 -28.55 -5.61 2.52
CA PRO A 182 -29.97 -5.86 2.74
C PRO A 182 -30.55 -4.93 3.81
N ASN A 183 -31.84 -4.63 3.71
CA ASN A 183 -32.62 -3.88 4.71
C ASN A 183 -32.17 -2.43 4.99
N MET A 184 -31.78 -1.68 3.96
CA MET A 184 -31.53 -0.24 4.10
C MET A 184 -32.83 0.53 4.33
N ASN A 185 -32.85 1.36 5.37
CA ASN A 185 -33.96 2.26 5.67
C ASN A 185 -33.64 3.69 5.18
N GLU A 186 -34.69 4.48 4.96
CA GLU A 186 -34.55 5.91 4.69
C GLU A 186 -33.88 6.61 5.89
N GLY A 187 -32.76 7.29 5.65
CA GLY A 187 -31.94 7.94 6.68
C GLY A 187 -30.64 7.21 7.05
N ASP A 188 -30.44 5.97 6.59
CA ASP A 188 -29.17 5.26 6.79
C ASP A 188 -28.03 5.92 5.99
N LYS A 189 -26.89 6.18 6.66
CA LYS A 189 -25.70 6.79 6.05
C LYS A 189 -24.80 5.73 5.43
N ASN A 190 -25.04 5.37 4.18
CA ASN A 190 -24.34 4.24 3.53
C ASN A 190 -23.80 4.62 2.14
N SER A 191 -22.73 3.98 1.69
CA SER A 191 -22.15 4.16 0.36
C SER A 191 -21.55 2.85 -0.14
N ASN A 192 -22.01 2.37 -1.29
CA ASN A 192 -21.43 1.21 -1.97
C ASN A 192 -20.07 1.59 -2.58
N ILE A 193 -19.14 0.63 -2.65
CA ILE A 193 -17.76 0.84 -3.11
C ILE A 193 -17.26 -0.26 -4.06
#